data_AF-A0A930AKA4-F1
#
_entry.id   AF-A0A930AKA4-F1
#
_cell.length_a   1.000
_cell.length_b   1.000
_cell.length_c   1.000
_cell.angle_alpha   90.00
_cell.angle_beta   90.00
_cell.angle_gamma   90.00
#
_symmetry.space_group_name_H-M   'P 1'
#
loop_
_entity.id
_entity.type
_entity.pdbx_description
1 polymer ?
#
loop_
_entity_poly.entity_id
_entity_poly.type
_entity_poly.pdbx_seq_one_letter_code
_entity_poly.pdbx_strand_id
1 'polypeptide(L)'
;FMDYRNQPDFQDSLSILYGHHMAHHAMFGDIDLFKEEAFLNEHRYGSLFYHGNLYGLENFAYIETDAYDEDVYQTDIAPEQLGTYLELLKQKAIIYTPIELKAGEKIVLLSTCATGYTNARQIVAAKISNTVKENPYVTKGLHKEKTLIHTTQVNEWHQAPLFIVLLTVVLATFVILTQMIKMMKNRKNR
;
A
#
# COMPACT_ATOMS: atom_id res chain seq x y z
N PHE A 1 4.57 -9.33 -4.42
CA PHE A 1 5.97 -9.12 -4.84
C PHE A 1 6.01 -8.82 -6.33
N MET A 2 6.99 -8.08 -6.80
CA MET A 2 7.15 -7.74 -8.21
C MET A 2 7.91 -8.84 -8.97
N ASP A 3 7.66 -9.03 -10.27
CA ASP A 3 8.49 -9.89 -11.13
C ASP A 3 9.95 -9.41 -11.09
N TYR A 4 10.88 -10.35 -11.01
CA TYR A 4 12.31 -10.04 -10.88
C TYR A 4 12.91 -9.38 -12.14
N ARG A 5 12.26 -9.55 -13.29
CA ARG A 5 12.65 -8.92 -14.55
C ARG A 5 12.27 -7.45 -14.60
N ASN A 6 11.31 -7.04 -13.77
CA ASN A 6 10.87 -5.66 -13.74
C ASN A 6 11.78 -4.76 -12.92
N GLN A 7 11.89 -3.50 -13.35
CA GLN A 7 12.53 -2.44 -12.60
C GLN A 7 11.68 -2.09 -11.36
N PRO A 8 12.30 -1.96 -10.17
CA PRO A 8 11.58 -1.76 -8.91
C PRO A 8 10.82 -0.44 -8.83
N ASP A 9 11.11 0.48 -9.75
CA ASP A 9 10.55 1.82 -9.84
C ASP A 9 9.44 1.95 -10.89
N PHE A 10 8.93 0.81 -11.38
CA PHE A 10 7.91 0.74 -12.42
C PHE A 10 8.31 1.50 -13.67
N GLN A 11 9.59 1.53 -14.07
CA GLN A 11 10.00 2.19 -15.32
C GLN A 11 9.64 1.43 -16.59
N ASP A 12 9.42 0.12 -16.49
CA ASP A 12 8.99 -0.70 -17.61
C ASP A 12 7.58 -0.33 -18.10
N SER A 13 7.31 -0.57 -19.38
CA SER A 13 5.97 -0.35 -19.96
C SER A 13 4.91 -1.27 -19.32
N LEU A 14 5.33 -2.44 -18.85
CA LEU A 14 4.52 -3.44 -18.19
C LEU A 14 5.24 -3.96 -16.95
N SER A 15 4.57 -3.90 -15.81
CA SER A 15 5.04 -4.54 -14.58
C SER A 15 4.07 -5.61 -14.09
N ILE A 16 4.58 -6.68 -13.48
CA ILE A 16 3.76 -7.73 -12.89
C ILE A 16 3.97 -7.75 -11.38
N LEU A 17 2.87 -7.64 -10.64
CA LEU A 17 2.82 -7.83 -9.20
C LEU A 17 2.07 -9.11 -8.89
N TYR A 18 2.71 -9.98 -8.14
CA TYR A 18 2.16 -11.21 -7.61
C TYR A 18 1.68 -11.02 -6.18
N GLY A 19 0.50 -11.55 -5.85
CA GLY A 19 0.00 -11.62 -4.49
C GLY A 19 -0.49 -13.02 -4.17
N HIS A 20 -0.57 -13.34 -2.88
CA HIS A 20 -1.25 -14.56 -2.46
C HIS A 20 -2.77 -14.35 -2.50
N HIS A 21 -3.48 -15.36 -2.99
CA HIS A 21 -4.92 -15.47 -2.82
C HIS A 21 -5.17 -15.92 -1.38
N MET A 22 -5.58 -15.00 -0.52
CA MET A 22 -5.80 -15.28 0.89
C MET A 22 -7.27 -15.05 1.25
N ALA A 23 -7.81 -15.94 2.07
CA ALA A 23 -9.16 -15.78 2.63
C ALA A 23 -9.28 -14.50 3.47
N HIS A 24 -10.51 -14.09 3.74
CA HIS A 24 -10.84 -12.90 4.53
C HIS A 24 -10.36 -11.58 3.91
N HIS A 25 -10.45 -11.45 2.58
CA HIS A 25 -10.15 -10.20 1.86
C HIS A 25 -8.70 -9.71 2.05
N ALA A 26 -7.78 -10.62 2.35
CA ALA A 26 -6.38 -10.29 2.59
C ALA A 26 -5.58 -10.37 1.28
N MET A 27 -4.56 -9.52 1.16
CA MET A 27 -3.65 -9.48 0.01
C MET A 27 -4.42 -9.35 -1.32
N PHE A 28 -4.32 -10.34 -2.21
CA PHE A 28 -5.02 -10.36 -3.49
C PHE A 28 -6.24 -11.30 -3.46
N GLY A 29 -6.79 -11.55 -2.26
CA GLY A 29 -7.99 -12.36 -2.05
C GLY A 29 -9.18 -11.87 -2.87
N ASP A 30 -9.37 -10.55 -2.96
CA ASP A 30 -10.52 -9.93 -3.64
C ASP A 30 -10.40 -9.87 -5.17
N ILE A 31 -9.30 -10.35 -5.75
CA ILE A 31 -9.14 -10.36 -7.21
C ILE A 31 -10.22 -11.22 -7.88
N ASP A 32 -10.72 -12.26 -7.21
CA ASP A 32 -11.78 -13.12 -7.77
C ASP A 32 -13.12 -12.39 -7.90
N LEU A 33 -13.36 -11.32 -7.14
CA LEU A 33 -14.58 -10.51 -7.22
C LEU A 33 -14.63 -9.71 -8.55
N PHE A 34 -13.48 -9.41 -9.15
CA PHE A 34 -13.38 -8.73 -10.45
C PHE A 34 -13.89 -9.56 -11.63
N LYS A 35 -14.24 -10.84 -11.42
CA LYS A 35 -14.97 -11.65 -12.41
C LYS A 35 -16.40 -11.16 -12.65
N GLU A 36 -16.90 -10.23 -11.83
CA GLU A 36 -18.20 -9.58 -12.00
C GLU A 36 -18.02 -8.16 -12.56
N GLU A 37 -18.67 -7.85 -13.68
CA GLU A 37 -18.49 -6.57 -14.38
C GLU A 37 -18.90 -5.37 -13.52
N ALA A 38 -19.97 -5.52 -12.73
CA ALA A 38 -20.39 -4.51 -11.78
C ALA A 38 -19.31 -4.20 -10.74
N PHE A 39 -18.61 -5.23 -10.23
CA PHE A 39 -17.55 -5.05 -9.25
C PHE A 39 -16.35 -4.31 -9.84
N LEU A 40 -15.93 -4.64 -11.07
CA LEU A 40 -14.85 -3.93 -11.76
C LEU A 40 -15.21 -2.45 -12.01
N ASN A 41 -16.46 -2.18 -12.39
CA ASN A 41 -16.94 -0.81 -12.63
C ASN A 41 -17.02 0.01 -11.33
N GLU A 42 -17.44 -0.60 -10.22
CA GLU A 42 -17.45 0.05 -8.92
C GLU A 42 -16.01 0.30 -8.41
N HIS A 43 -15.16 -0.72 -8.51
CA HIS A 43 -13.75 -0.71 -8.09
C HIS A 43 -12.82 -0.34 -9.24
N ARG A 44 -13.23 0.64 -10.06
CA ARG A 44 -12.50 1.05 -11.26
C ARG A 44 -11.13 1.63 -10.96
N TYR A 45 -11.00 2.29 -9.80
CA TYR A 45 -9.80 3.07 -9.47
C TYR A 45 -9.14 2.58 -8.19
N GLY A 46 -7.82 2.73 -8.15
CA GLY A 46 -7.00 2.45 -6.97
C GLY A 46 -5.79 3.38 -6.92
N SER A 47 -4.83 3.05 -6.06
CA SER A 47 -3.59 3.81 -5.93
C SER A 47 -2.38 2.91 -5.71
N LEU A 48 -1.26 3.29 -6.29
CA LEU A 48 0.03 2.61 -6.15
C LEU A 48 1.07 3.61 -5.61
N PHE A 49 1.73 3.28 -4.51
CA PHE A 49 2.75 4.12 -3.90
C PHE A 49 4.15 3.54 -4.17
N TYR A 50 5.02 4.33 -4.79
CA TYR A 50 6.43 4.00 -4.96
C TYR A 50 7.27 5.28 -5.03
N HIS A 51 8.54 5.19 -4.63
CA HIS A 51 9.48 6.32 -4.67
C HIS A 51 8.97 7.62 -4.02
N GLY A 52 8.19 7.51 -2.94
CA GLY A 52 7.68 8.67 -2.22
C GLY A 52 6.46 9.35 -2.87
N ASN A 53 5.99 8.84 -4.02
CA ASN A 53 4.88 9.40 -4.78
C ASN A 53 3.70 8.43 -4.84
N LEU A 54 2.49 8.96 -4.85
CA LEU A 54 1.25 8.22 -5.03
C LEU A 54 0.77 8.36 -6.47
N TYR A 55 0.55 7.24 -7.14
CA TYR A 55 0.06 7.14 -8.51
C TYR A 55 -1.33 6.53 -8.51
N GLY A 56 -2.15 6.90 -9.49
CA GLY A 56 -3.47 6.29 -9.69
C GLY A 56 -3.37 4.97 -10.43
N LEU A 57 -4.29 4.06 -10.10
CA LEU A 57 -4.56 2.87 -10.89
C LEU A 57 -5.95 2.99 -11.51
N GLU A 58 -6.08 2.57 -12.77
CA GLU A 58 -7.36 2.41 -13.47
C GLU A 58 -7.47 0.95 -13.95
N ASN A 59 -8.25 0.14 -13.23
CA ASN A 59 -8.48 -1.28 -13.51
C ASN A 59 -9.34 -1.43 -14.76
N PHE A 60 -8.88 -2.17 -15.77
CA PHE A 60 -9.56 -2.21 -17.06
C PHE A 60 -9.81 -3.61 -17.60
N ALA A 61 -9.17 -4.65 -17.06
CA ALA A 61 -9.45 -6.02 -17.46
C ALA A 61 -9.37 -7.01 -16.31
N TYR A 62 -10.20 -8.05 -16.39
CA TYR A 62 -10.09 -9.27 -15.60
C TYR A 62 -9.83 -10.46 -16.54
N ILE A 63 -8.79 -11.24 -16.25
CA ILE A 63 -8.31 -12.36 -17.08
C ILE A 63 -8.12 -13.58 -16.18
N GLU A 64 -8.56 -14.74 -16.66
CA GLU A 64 -8.16 -16.03 -16.12
C GLU A 64 -7.25 -16.74 -17.13
N THR A 65 -6.12 -17.26 -16.67
CA THR A 65 -5.15 -17.94 -17.52
C THR A 65 -4.35 -18.98 -16.75
N ASP A 66 -3.48 -19.72 -17.44
CA ASP A 66 -2.50 -20.62 -16.85
C ASP A 66 -1.22 -19.87 -16.44
N ALA A 67 -0.56 -20.33 -15.38
CA ALA A 67 0.70 -19.74 -14.91
C ALA A 67 1.85 -19.78 -15.93
N TYR A 68 1.75 -20.62 -16.97
CA TYR A 68 2.71 -20.75 -18.07
C TYR A 68 2.27 -20.04 -19.36
N ASP A 69 1.25 -19.18 -19.31
CA ASP A 69 0.84 -18.37 -20.46
C ASP A 69 1.89 -17.27 -20.75
N GLU A 70 2.85 -17.60 -21.61
CA GLU A 70 3.96 -16.71 -22.00
C GLU A 70 3.47 -15.48 -22.78
N ASP A 71 2.28 -15.52 -23.38
CA ASP A 71 1.71 -14.33 -24.03
C ASP A 71 1.31 -13.31 -22.96
N VAL A 72 0.74 -13.76 -21.85
CA VAL A 72 0.30 -12.88 -20.76
C VAL A 72 1.48 -12.46 -19.88
N TYR A 73 2.33 -13.40 -19.47
CA TYR A 73 3.43 -13.14 -18.51
C TYR A 73 4.71 -12.56 -19.16
N GLN A 74 4.53 -11.59 -20.05
CA GLN A 74 5.60 -10.80 -20.64
C GLN A 74 6.03 -9.67 -19.69
N THR A 75 7.29 -9.26 -19.78
CA THR A 75 7.85 -8.15 -18.96
C THR A 75 8.69 -7.20 -19.80
N ASP A 76 9.31 -7.70 -20.87
CA ASP A 76 10.11 -6.91 -21.82
C ASP A 76 9.25 -6.42 -23.00
N ILE A 77 8.32 -5.50 -22.72
CA ILE A 77 7.47 -4.87 -23.74
C ILE A 77 7.95 -3.46 -24.00
N ALA A 78 8.38 -3.18 -25.23
CA ALA A 78 8.74 -1.84 -25.64
C ALA A 78 7.50 -0.92 -25.65
N PRO A 79 7.62 0.38 -25.35
CA PRO A 79 6.50 1.32 -25.34
C PRO A 79 5.66 1.30 -26.63
N GLU A 80 6.30 1.10 -27.78
CA GLU A 80 5.65 1.04 -29.10
C GLU A 80 4.81 -0.23 -29.29
N GLN A 81 5.13 -1.31 -28.56
CA GLN A 81 4.44 -2.60 -28.61
C GLN A 81 3.30 -2.69 -27.59
N LEU A 82 3.21 -1.72 -26.68
CA LEU A 82 2.19 -1.72 -25.61
C LEU A 82 0.76 -1.72 -26.16
N GLY A 83 0.52 -1.08 -27.31
CA GLY A 83 -0.78 -1.12 -27.98
C GLY A 83 -1.17 -2.52 -28.49
N THR A 84 -0.21 -3.26 -29.06
CA THR A 84 -0.41 -4.65 -29.46
C THR A 84 -0.69 -5.54 -28.26
N TYR A 85 0.05 -5.33 -27.17
CA TYR A 85 -0.16 -6.06 -25.92
C TYR A 85 -1.53 -5.74 -25.29
N LEU A 86 -2.01 -4.50 -25.36
CA LEU A 86 -3.35 -4.15 -24.90
C LEU A 86 -4.44 -4.91 -25.65
N GLU A 87 -4.32 -5.05 -26.98
CA GLU A 87 -5.26 -5.86 -27.76
C GLU A 87 -5.17 -7.35 -27.41
N LEU A 88 -3.99 -7.88 -27.08
CA LEU A 88 -3.84 -9.23 -26.54
C LEU A 88 -4.60 -9.39 -25.20
N LEU A 89 -4.40 -8.46 -24.26
CA LEU A 89 -5.12 -8.49 -22.98
C LEU A 89 -6.63 -8.46 -23.19
N LYS A 90 -7.10 -7.61 -24.09
CA LYS A 90 -8.52 -7.51 -24.46
C LYS A 90 -9.07 -8.82 -25.05
N GLN A 91 -8.29 -9.52 -25.87
CA GLN A 91 -8.69 -10.82 -26.43
C GLN A 91 -8.78 -11.92 -25.36
N LYS A 92 -7.90 -11.88 -24.35
CA LYS A 92 -7.87 -12.87 -23.26
C LYS A 92 -8.80 -12.50 -22.08
N ALA A 93 -9.30 -11.28 -22.04
CA ALA A 93 -10.12 -10.79 -20.95
C ALA A 93 -11.52 -11.42 -20.93
N ILE A 94 -11.93 -11.86 -19.75
CA ILE A 94 -13.33 -12.21 -19.46
C ILE A 94 -14.14 -10.92 -19.35
N ILE A 95 -13.56 -9.89 -18.72
CA ILE A 95 -14.15 -8.56 -18.60
C ILE A 95 -13.12 -7.56 -19.09
N TYR A 96 -13.55 -6.68 -19.99
CA TYR A 96 -12.71 -5.61 -20.52
C TYR A 96 -13.49 -4.31 -20.60
N THR A 97 -12.91 -3.24 -20.08
CA THR A 97 -13.39 -1.89 -20.30
C THR A 97 -12.35 -1.11 -21.09
N PRO A 98 -12.75 -0.39 -22.16
CA PRO A 98 -11.83 0.44 -22.90
C PRO A 98 -11.11 1.47 -22.02
N ILE A 99 -9.81 1.64 -22.29
CA ILE A 99 -8.99 2.71 -21.72
C ILE A 99 -8.24 3.42 -22.83
N GLU A 100 -7.87 4.68 -22.56
CA GLU A 100 -6.88 5.41 -23.33
C GLU A 100 -5.53 5.31 -22.59
N LEU A 101 -4.48 4.92 -23.32
CA LEU A 101 -3.09 4.95 -22.86
C LEU A 101 -2.40 6.18 -23.46
N LYS A 102 -2.02 7.14 -22.62
CA LYS A 102 -1.23 8.30 -23.04
C LYS A 102 0.25 7.97 -23.02
N ALA A 103 1.05 8.76 -23.73
CA ALA A 103 2.49 8.63 -23.72
C ALA A 103 3.04 8.68 -22.28
N GLY A 104 3.83 7.66 -21.92
CA GLY A 104 4.43 7.53 -20.58
C GLY A 104 3.53 6.90 -19.52
N GLU A 105 2.25 6.62 -19.81
CA GLU A 105 1.43 5.76 -18.97
C GLU A 105 1.81 4.29 -19.18
N LYS A 106 1.70 3.51 -18.11
CA LYS A 106 2.23 2.14 -18.03
C LYS A 106 1.13 1.19 -17.60
N ILE A 107 1.34 -0.11 -17.76
CA ILE A 107 0.41 -1.14 -17.31
C ILE A 107 1.02 -1.91 -16.15
N VAL A 108 0.17 -2.29 -15.19
CA VAL A 108 0.50 -3.27 -14.16
C VAL A 108 -0.50 -4.42 -14.19
N LEU A 109 0.02 -5.65 -14.08
CA LEU A 109 -0.78 -6.85 -13.85
C LEU A 109 -0.73 -7.22 -12.37
N LEU A 110 -1.90 -7.42 -11.77
CA LEU A 110 -2.05 -7.93 -10.41
C LEU A 110 -2.43 -9.41 -10.52
N SER A 111 -1.48 -10.31 -10.38
CA SER A 111 -1.65 -11.75 -10.56
C SER A 111 -1.72 -12.50 -9.23
N THR A 112 -2.66 -13.44 -9.13
CA THR A 112 -2.77 -14.36 -7.99
C THR A 112 -3.25 -15.74 -8.44
N CYS A 113 -3.16 -16.73 -7.54
CA CYS A 113 -3.73 -18.05 -7.79
C CYS A 113 -5.25 -17.96 -7.92
N ALA A 114 -5.81 -18.71 -8.87
CA ALA A 114 -7.25 -18.95 -8.95
C ALA A 114 -7.58 -20.33 -8.39
N THR A 115 -8.81 -20.50 -7.90
CA THR A 115 -9.32 -21.79 -7.43
C THR A 115 -10.01 -22.53 -8.59
N GLY A 116 -9.73 -23.82 -8.77
CA GLY A 116 -10.51 -24.67 -9.69
C GLY A 116 -9.69 -25.68 -10.49
N TYR A 117 -8.43 -25.37 -10.81
CA TYR A 117 -7.53 -26.28 -11.54
C TYR A 117 -6.06 -25.96 -11.24
N THR A 118 -5.17 -26.92 -11.51
CA THR A 118 -3.72 -26.78 -11.30
C THR A 118 -3.17 -25.62 -12.14
N ASN A 119 -2.35 -24.76 -11.54
CA ASN A 119 -1.71 -23.59 -12.16
C ASN A 119 -2.64 -22.45 -12.60
N ALA A 120 -3.93 -22.51 -12.28
CA ALA A 120 -4.86 -21.43 -12.56
C ALA A 120 -4.39 -20.09 -11.97
N ARG A 121 -4.50 -19.03 -12.75
CA ARG A 121 -4.21 -17.65 -12.35
C ARG A 121 -5.37 -16.75 -12.74
N GLN A 122 -5.62 -15.79 -11.87
CA GLN A 122 -6.56 -14.70 -12.11
C GLN A 122 -5.79 -13.38 -12.01
N ILE A 123 -6.07 -12.47 -12.94
CA ILE A 123 -5.30 -11.26 -13.15
C ILE A 123 -6.25 -10.07 -13.29
N VAL A 124 -5.96 -9.00 -12.55
CA VAL A 124 -6.51 -7.68 -12.85
C VAL A 124 -5.43 -6.86 -13.55
N ALA A 125 -5.73 -6.35 -14.74
CA ALA A 125 -4.86 -5.42 -15.45
C ALA A 125 -5.31 -3.98 -15.15
N ALA A 126 -4.33 -3.13 -14.80
CA ALA A 126 -4.57 -1.74 -14.49
C ALA A 126 -3.58 -0.82 -15.20
N LYS A 127 -4.05 0.36 -15.60
CA LYS A 127 -3.19 1.44 -16.08
C LYS A 127 -2.65 2.23 -14.90
N ILE A 128 -1.35 2.50 -14.87
CA ILE A 128 -0.72 3.42 -13.94
C ILE A 128 -0.83 4.84 -14.51
N SER A 129 -1.46 5.74 -13.77
CA SER A 129 -1.64 7.14 -14.14
C SER A 129 -1.06 8.09 -13.09
N ASN A 130 -0.68 9.29 -13.51
CA ASN A 130 -0.23 10.35 -12.61
C ASN A 130 -1.38 11.03 -11.84
N THR A 131 -2.64 10.67 -12.14
CA THR A 131 -3.83 11.20 -11.45
C THR A 131 -4.37 10.17 -10.48
N VAL A 132 -4.32 10.47 -9.18
CA VAL A 132 -4.97 9.67 -8.14
C VAL A 132 -6.44 10.08 -8.06
N LYS A 133 -7.35 9.10 -8.13
CA LYS A 133 -8.78 9.33 -7.86
C LYS A 133 -9.04 9.22 -6.36
N GLU A 134 -10.00 9.99 -5.85
CA GLU A 134 -10.44 9.86 -4.46
C GLU A 134 -10.97 8.45 -4.23
N ASN A 135 -10.62 7.87 -3.09
CA ASN A 135 -11.12 6.56 -2.70
C ASN A 135 -12.59 6.70 -2.26
N PRO A 136 -13.57 6.16 -3.02
CA PRO A 136 -14.98 6.24 -2.62
C PRO A 136 -15.29 5.31 -1.44
N TYR A 137 -14.42 4.33 -1.17
CA TYR A 137 -14.51 3.36 -0.08
C TYR A 137 -13.76 3.85 1.16
N VAL A 138 -14.08 5.06 1.63
CA VAL A 138 -13.58 5.53 2.93
C VAL A 138 -14.17 4.65 4.02
N THR A 139 -13.43 3.60 4.40
CA THR A 139 -13.74 2.86 5.61
C THR A 139 -13.61 3.83 6.77
N LYS A 140 -14.72 4.06 7.49
CA LYS A 140 -14.77 4.85 8.73
C LYS A 140 -13.83 4.32 9.84
N GLY A 141 -13.03 3.28 9.58
CA GLY A 141 -12.06 2.66 10.49
C GLY A 141 -10.58 2.95 10.21
N LEU A 142 -10.17 3.36 9.00
CA LEU A 142 -8.74 3.56 8.67
C LEU A 142 -8.14 4.85 9.28
N HIS A 143 -8.99 5.76 9.76
CA HIS A 143 -8.55 6.99 10.44
C HIS A 143 -7.94 6.73 11.82
N LYS A 144 -8.07 5.51 12.38
CA LYS A 144 -7.54 5.17 13.70
C LYS A 144 -6.07 4.73 13.66
N GLU A 145 -5.59 4.25 12.51
CA GLU A 145 -4.22 3.74 12.35
C GLU A 145 -3.25 4.80 11.82
N LYS A 146 -3.74 5.77 11.02
CA LYS A 146 -2.95 6.93 10.57
C LYS A 146 -2.46 7.84 11.71
N THR A 147 -3.07 7.76 12.90
CA THR A 147 -2.62 8.51 14.09
C THR A 147 -1.34 7.92 14.72
N LEU A 148 -0.95 6.69 14.39
CA LEU A 148 0.15 5.98 15.06
C LEU A 148 1.48 5.97 14.30
N ILE A 149 1.54 6.39 13.03
CA ILE A 149 2.74 6.21 12.18
C ILE A 149 3.31 7.54 11.64
N HIS A 150 2.74 8.69 11.99
CA HIS A 150 3.33 10.00 11.66
C HIS A 150 3.40 10.92 12.88
N THR A 151 4.30 10.59 13.82
CA THR A 151 4.91 11.56 14.76
C THR A 151 6.09 10.93 15.47
N THR A 152 7.07 10.46 14.69
CA THR A 152 8.45 10.52 15.19
C THR A 152 8.90 11.98 15.07
N GLN A 153 9.10 12.59 16.24
CA GLN A 153 9.86 13.82 16.49
C GLN A 153 9.11 15.16 16.39
N VAL A 154 8.42 15.53 17.47
CA VAL A 154 8.56 16.88 18.07
C VAL A 154 8.64 16.76 19.60
N ASN A 155 9.67 17.35 20.18
CA ASN A 155 9.86 17.46 21.62
C ASN A 155 8.82 18.42 22.20
N GLU A 156 7.82 17.91 22.91
CA GLU A 156 6.92 18.74 23.72
C GLU A 156 6.74 18.17 25.12
N TRP A 157 7.55 18.66 26.06
CA TRP A 157 7.53 18.32 27.48
C TRP A 157 6.26 18.75 28.23
N HIS A 158 5.26 19.30 27.54
CA HIS A 158 4.02 19.81 28.12
C HIS A 158 2.84 18.81 28.05
N GLN A 159 3.06 17.62 27.48
CA GLN A 159 2.05 16.56 27.37
C GLN A 159 2.10 15.55 28.53
N ALA A 160 3.06 15.67 29.44
CA ALA A 160 3.12 14.79 30.61
C ALA A 160 1.86 15.02 31.46
N PRO A 161 1.07 13.98 31.76
CA PRO A 161 -0.11 14.16 32.58
C PRO A 161 0.30 14.76 33.94
N LEU A 162 -0.49 15.74 34.42
CA LEU A 162 -0.19 16.59 35.59
C LEU A 162 0.35 15.82 36.80
N PHE A 163 -0.06 14.57 37.00
CA PHE A 163 0.42 13.74 38.09
C PHE A 163 1.92 13.40 38.00
N ILE A 164 2.50 13.26 36.80
CA ILE A 164 3.93 12.97 36.62
C ILE A 164 4.76 14.21 36.95
N VAL A 165 4.30 15.40 36.54
CA VAL A 165 4.95 16.68 36.87
C VAL A 165 4.88 16.95 38.37
N LEU A 166 3.74 16.67 39.01
CA LEU A 166 3.61 16.77 40.47
C LEU A 166 4.54 15.79 41.19
N LEU A 167 4.65 14.55 40.71
CA LEU A 167 5.52 13.54 41.32
C LEU A 167 7.00 13.96 41.27
N THR A 168 7.48 14.51 40.15
CA THR A 168 8.88 14.92 40.02
C THR A 168 9.22 16.12 40.91
N VAL A 169 8.29 17.08 41.07
CA VAL A 169 8.46 18.22 41.99
C VAL A 169 8.47 17.75 43.46
N VAL A 170 7.61 16.80 43.83
CA VAL A 170 7.59 16.24 45.19
C VAL A 170 8.89 15.49 45.50
N LEU A 171 9.40 14.69 44.57
CA LEU A 171 10.68 13.99 44.77
C LEU A 171 11.87 14.96 44.87
N ALA A 172 11.89 16.00 44.04
CA ALA A 172 12.95 17.00 44.09
C ALA A 172 12.95 17.77 45.43
N THR A 173 11.78 18.18 45.92
CA THR A 173 11.67 18.87 47.22
C THR A 173 12.06 17.97 48.38
N PHE A 174 11.71 16.68 48.33
CA PHE A 174 12.14 15.70 49.32
C PHE A 174 13.67 15.54 49.33
N VAL A 175 14.30 15.41 48.16
CA VAL A 175 15.77 15.32 48.05
C VAL A 175 16.44 16.58 48.61
N ILE A 176 15.96 17.77 48.26
CA ILE A 176 16.49 19.04 48.78
C ILE A 176 16.35 19.09 50.31
N LEU A 177 15.21 18.67 50.87
CA LEU A 177 14.99 18.64 52.31
C LEU A 177 15.97 17.68 53.01
N THR A 178 16.20 16.49 52.46
CA THR A 178 17.18 15.54 53.02
C THR A 178 18.61 16.09 52.97
N GLN A 179 18.97 16.80 51.90
CA GLN A 179 20.27 17.46 51.79
C GLN A 179 20.43 18.63 52.79
N MET A 180 19.38 19.45 52.99
CA MET A 180 19.39 20.51 53.99
C MET A 180 19.51 19.96 55.41
N ILE A 181 18.79 18.90 55.76
CA ILE A 181 18.89 18.24 57.07
C ILE A 181 20.32 17.69 57.27
N LYS A 182 20.90 17.07 56.26
CA LYS A 182 22.29 16.57 56.31
C LYS A 182 23.29 17.71 56.50
N MET A 183 23.11 18.84 55.82
CA MET A 183 23.95 20.04 55.99
C MET A 183 23.80 20.67 57.37
N MET A 184 22.59 20.78 57.91
CA MET A 184 22.34 21.31 59.26
C MET A 184 22.97 20.41 60.33
N LYS A 185 22.92 19.09 60.16
CA LYS A 185 23.58 18.14 61.05
C LYS A 185 25.11 18.26 60.98
N ASN A 186 25.68 18.47 59.79
CA ASN A 186 27.12 18.70 59.63
C ASN A 186 27.59 20.06 60.18
N ARG A 187 26.74 21.10 60.20
CA ARG A 187 27.06 22.40 60.82
C ARG A 187 27.03 22.39 62.34
N LYS A 188 26.28 21.48 62.97
CA LYS A 188 26.19 21.35 64.45
C LYS A 188 27.30 20.48 65.05
N ASN A 189 28.03 19.75 64.20
CA ASN A 189 29.18 18.90 64.57
C ASN A 189 30.55 19.55 64.23
N ARG A 190 30.56 20.84 63.92
CA ARG A 190 31.75 21.72 63.87
C ARG A 190 31.58 22.78 64.95
#